data_AF-W7F8H1-F1
#
_entry.id   AF-W7F8H1-F1
#
_cell.length_a   1.000
_cell.length_b   1.000
_cell.length_c   1.000
_cell.angle_alpha   90.00
_cell.angle_beta   90.00
_cell.angle_gamma   90.00
#
_symmetry.space_group_name_H-M   'P 1'
#
loop_
_entity.id
_entity.type
_entity.pdbx_description
1 polymer ?
#
loop_
_entity_poly.entity_id
_entity_poly.type
_entity_poly.pdbx_seq_one_letter_code
_entity_poly.pdbx_strand_id
1 'polypeptide(L)'
;MLLDAGAEVNAQGGEYGNALQAALYKGHEQVVKMLLDAGAEVNAQGGEYGNALQAASYSAQEKIVKMLLDAGANINAQGGEYGNALPAASYSGHEQIVKMLLDAGA
;
A
#
# COMPACT_ATOMS: atom_id res chain seq x y z
N MET A 1 -14.22 -4.94 17.71
CA MET A 1 -13.81 -4.93 16.28
C MET A 1 -13.79 -6.36 15.75
N LEU A 2 -13.80 -6.59 14.43
CA LEU A 2 -13.69 -7.96 13.89
C LEU A 2 -12.35 -8.63 14.27
N LEU A 3 -11.28 -7.84 14.35
CA LEU A 3 -9.97 -8.31 14.83
C LEU A 3 -10.05 -8.87 16.26
N ASP A 4 -10.78 -8.20 17.17
CA ASP A 4 -10.98 -8.69 18.55
C ASP A 4 -11.80 -10.00 18.61
N ALA A 5 -12.56 -10.29 17.56
CA ALA A 5 -13.34 -11.53 17.42
C ALA A 5 -12.55 -12.64 16.71
N GLY A 6 -11.26 -12.45 16.44
CA GLY A 6 -10.38 -13.45 15.83
C GLY A 6 -10.37 -13.45 14.30
N ALA A 7 -10.80 -12.36 13.64
CA ALA A 7 -10.63 -12.23 12.20
C ALA A 7 -9.13 -12.26 11.82
N GLU A 8 -8.79 -13.05 10.81
CA GLU A 8 -7.43 -13.15 10.29
C GLU A 8 -7.06 -11.86 9.52
N VAL A 9 -6.14 -11.07 10.09
CA VAL A 9 -5.75 -9.75 9.55
C VAL A 9 -5.18 -9.82 8.13
N ASN A 10 -4.52 -10.93 7.79
CA ASN A 10 -3.87 -11.17 6.49
C ASN A 10 -4.70 -12.03 5.54
N ALA A 11 -5.98 -12.28 5.85
CA ALA A 11 -6.85 -13.06 4.99
C ALA A 11 -6.85 -12.50 3.56
N GLN A 12 -6.47 -13.35 2.60
CA GLN A 12 -6.44 -12.99 1.18
C GLN A 12 -7.79 -13.27 0.52
N GLY A 13 -8.21 -12.35 -0.35
CA GLY A 13 -9.40 -12.50 -1.17
C GLY A 13 -9.99 -11.18 -1.65
N GLY A 14 -11.01 -11.30 -2.51
CA GLY A 14 -11.70 -10.17 -3.10
C GLY A 14 -10.89 -9.44 -4.17
N GLU A 15 -11.49 -8.39 -4.73
CA GLU A 15 -10.93 -7.56 -5.80
C GLU A 15 -9.59 -6.92 -5.40
N TYR A 16 -9.46 -6.51 -4.14
CA TYR A 16 -8.31 -5.77 -3.64
C TYR A 16 -7.21 -6.65 -3.05
N GLY A 17 -7.38 -7.98 -2.98
CA GLY A 17 -6.37 -8.91 -2.47
C GLY A 17 -6.38 -9.12 -0.95
N ASN A 18 -6.46 -8.08 -0.12
CA ASN A 18 -6.70 -8.19 1.33
C ASN A 18 -7.29 -6.90 1.94
N ALA A 19 -7.55 -6.91 3.25
CA ALA A 19 -8.13 -5.76 3.96
C ALA A 19 -7.22 -4.52 3.95
N LEU A 20 -5.89 -4.70 4.07
CA LEU A 20 -4.93 -3.60 4.05
C LEU A 20 -4.92 -2.92 2.67
N GLN A 21 -4.80 -3.69 1.60
CA GLN A 21 -4.81 -3.21 0.22
C GLN A 21 -6.13 -2.48 -0.12
N ALA A 22 -7.27 -2.99 0.34
CA ALA A 22 -8.56 -2.29 0.20
C ALA A 22 -8.58 -0.94 0.92
N ALA A 23 -8.10 -0.88 2.16
CA ALA A 23 -8.05 0.36 2.95
C ALA A 23 -7.12 1.40 2.32
N LEU A 24 -5.98 0.97 1.79
CA LEU A 24 -5.03 1.82 1.06
C LEU A 24 -5.66 2.39 -0.21
N TYR A 25 -6.26 1.54 -1.04
CA TYR A 25 -6.92 1.99 -2.27
C TYR A 25 -8.01 3.05 -2.00
N LYS A 26 -8.77 2.90 -0.91
CA LYS A 26 -9.81 3.87 -0.50
C LYS A 26 -9.29 5.05 0.33
N GLY A 27 -8.00 5.09 0.70
CA GLY A 27 -7.40 6.17 1.47
C GLY A 27 -7.83 6.23 2.94
N HIS A 28 -8.20 5.09 3.52
CA HIS A 28 -8.70 5.01 4.90
C HIS A 28 -7.56 4.97 5.92
N GLU A 29 -6.87 6.09 6.11
CA GLU A 29 -5.66 6.23 6.96
C GLU A 29 -5.79 5.57 8.35
N GLN A 30 -6.92 5.77 9.05
CA GLN A 30 -7.14 5.18 10.38
C GLN A 30 -7.26 3.66 10.34
N VAL A 31 -7.87 3.12 9.28
CA VAL A 31 -8.01 1.67 9.08
C VAL A 31 -6.67 1.06 8.70
N VAL A 32 -5.90 1.73 7.84
CA VAL A 32 -4.52 1.31 7.50
C VAL A 32 -3.67 1.22 8.76
N LYS A 33 -3.68 2.26 9.60
CA LYS A 33 -2.94 2.25 10.87
C LYS A 33 -3.39 1.11 11.78
N MET A 34 -4.70 0.91 11.95
CA MET A 34 -5.25 -0.17 12.76
C MET A 34 -4.82 -1.56 12.27
N LEU A 35 -4.82 -1.78 10.96
CA LEU A 35 -4.41 -3.06 10.36
C LEU A 35 -2.91 -3.29 10.53
N LEU A 36 -2.07 -2.27 10.31
CA LEU A 36 -0.62 -2.36 10.55
C LEU A 36 -0.30 -2.63 12.03
N ASP A 37 -0.97 -1.92 12.94
CA ASP A 37 -0.86 -2.14 14.40
C ASP A 37 -1.28 -3.57 14.80
N ALA A 38 -2.18 -4.20 14.03
CA ALA A 38 -2.63 -5.58 14.20
C ALA A 38 -1.76 -6.63 13.49
N GLY A 39 -0.64 -6.24 12.87
CA GLY A 39 0.29 -7.16 12.22
C GLY A 39 -0.03 -7.48 10.76
N ALA A 40 -0.76 -6.60 10.07
CA ALA A 40 -0.98 -6.74 8.64
C ALA A 40 0.34 -6.76 7.85
N GLU A 41 0.45 -7.69 6.89
CA GLU A 41 1.61 -7.83 6.02
C GLU A 41 1.69 -6.68 5.02
N VAL A 42 2.50 -5.67 5.32
CA VAL A 42 2.72 -4.48 4.47
C VAL A 42 3.17 -4.83 3.04
N ASN A 43 3.89 -5.94 2.90
CA ASN A 43 4.46 -6.42 1.63
C ASN A 43 3.60 -7.49 0.95
N ALA A 44 2.37 -7.71 1.42
CA ALA A 44 1.45 -8.62 0.75
C ALA A 44 1.26 -8.20 -0.71
N GLN A 45 1.36 -9.18 -1.61
CA GLN A 45 1.10 -9.00 -3.03
C GLN A 45 -0.34 -9.40 -3.36
N GLY A 46 -0.95 -8.67 -4.29
CA GLY A 46 -2.35 -8.90 -4.69
C GLY A 46 -3.03 -7.62 -5.17
N GLY A 47 -4.27 -7.79 -5.63
CA GLY A 47 -5.08 -6.70 -6.19
C GLY A 47 -4.57 -6.16 -7.52
N GLU A 48 -5.30 -5.19 -8.06
CA GLU A 48 -5.04 -4.56 -9.37
C GLU A 48 -3.61 -3.99 -9.50
N TYR A 49 -3.12 -3.31 -8.46
CA TYR A 49 -1.80 -2.68 -8.46
C TYR A 49 -0.67 -3.60 -7.96
N GLY A 50 -0.97 -4.86 -7.65
CA GLY A 50 0.01 -5.88 -7.25
C GLY A 50 0.63 -5.71 -5.86
N ASN A 51 0.75 -4.50 -5.31
CA ASN A 51 1.15 -4.24 -3.93
C ASN A 51 0.62 -2.90 -3.38
N ALA A 52 0.66 -2.80 -2.05
CA ALA A 52 0.21 -1.64 -1.28
C ALA A 52 0.86 -0.31 -1.69
N LEU A 53 2.18 -0.32 -1.89
CA LEU A 53 2.95 0.88 -2.18
C LEU A 53 2.62 1.42 -3.58
N GLN A 54 2.47 0.53 -4.58
CA GLN A 54 2.07 0.91 -5.93
C GLN A 54 0.66 1.54 -5.97
N ALA A 55 -0.31 0.96 -5.26
CA ALA A 55 -1.67 1.51 -5.19
C ALA A 55 -1.67 2.92 -4.58
N ALA A 56 -1.01 3.11 -3.44
CA ALA A 56 -0.91 4.40 -2.77
C ALA A 56 -0.19 5.45 -3.65
N SER A 57 0.86 5.02 -4.35
CA SER A 57 1.63 5.85 -5.27
C SER A 57 0.84 6.29 -6.50
N TYR A 58 -0.07 5.45 -7.01
CA TYR A 58 -0.97 5.81 -8.11
C TYR A 58 -2.07 6.80 -7.68
N SER A 59 -2.60 6.66 -6.47
CA SER A 59 -3.77 7.41 -5.98
C SER A 59 -3.47 8.74 -5.27
N ALA A 60 -2.26 9.31 -5.40
CA ALA A 60 -1.85 10.59 -4.80
C ALA A 60 -1.85 10.63 -3.25
N GLN A 61 -1.70 9.48 -2.57
CA GLN A 61 -1.87 9.41 -1.12
C GLN A 61 -0.53 9.57 -0.37
N GLU A 62 0.05 10.77 -0.38
CA GLU A 62 1.39 11.05 0.20
C GLU A 62 1.57 10.53 1.64
N LYS A 63 0.58 10.75 2.52
CA LYS A 63 0.65 10.29 3.92
C LYS A 63 0.68 8.76 4.03
N ILE A 64 -0.06 8.09 3.16
CA ILE A 64 -0.14 6.64 3.14
C ILE A 64 1.13 6.04 2.55
N VAL A 65 1.69 6.63 1.49
CA VAL A 65 3.01 6.25 0.97
C VAL A 65 4.05 6.34 2.09
N LYS A 66 4.09 7.46 2.83
CA LYS A 66 4.99 7.60 3.98
C LYS A 66 4.76 6.53 5.05
N MET A 67 3.50 6.29 5.43
CA MET A 67 3.16 5.27 6.44
C MET A 67 3.60 3.87 6.02
N LEU A 68 3.45 3.52 4.74
CA LEU A 68 3.89 2.23 4.21
C LEU A 68 5.43 2.10 4.24
N LEU A 69 6.16 3.15 3.87
CA LEU A 69 7.61 3.17 3.95
C LEU A 69 8.10 3.05 5.40
N ASP A 70 7.50 3.80 6.32
CA ASP A 70 7.79 3.73 7.76
C ASP A 70 7.48 2.33 8.33
N ALA A 71 6.49 1.62 7.75
CA ALA A 71 6.13 0.26 8.10
C ALA A 71 7.00 -0.82 7.41
N GLY A 72 8.00 -0.44 6.62
CA GLY A 72 8.92 -1.38 5.97
C GLY A 72 8.41 -1.97 4.66
N ALA A 73 7.57 -1.23 3.93
CA ALA A 73 7.23 -1.58 2.56
C ALA A 73 8.51 -1.68 1.71
N ASN A 74 8.61 -2.73 0.91
CA ASN A 74 9.70 -2.91 -0.04
C ASN A 74 9.52 -1.90 -1.18
N ILE A 75 10.33 -0.84 -1.13
CA ILE A 75 10.35 0.26 -2.10
C ILE A 75 10.41 -0.21 -3.55
N ASN A 76 11.12 -1.32 -3.81
CA ASN A 76 11.36 -1.89 -5.13
C ASN A 76 10.48 -3.12 -5.43
N ALA A 77 9.41 -3.34 -4.65
CA ALA A 77 8.50 -4.46 -4.88
C ALA A 77 7.91 -4.41 -6.29
N GLN A 78 8.17 -5.46 -7.06
CA GLN A 78 7.64 -5.59 -8.40
C GLN A 78 6.23 -6.18 -8.40
N GLY A 79 5.44 -5.86 -9.41
CA GLY A 79 4.09 -6.38 -9.65
C GLY A 79 3.16 -5.33 -10.27
N GLY A 80 1.87 -5.67 -10.39
CA GLY A 80 0.85 -4.74 -10.84
C GLY A 80 1.01 -4.25 -12.28
N GLU A 81 0.13 -3.35 -12.69
CA GLU A 81 0.11 -2.77 -14.03
C GLU A 81 1.37 -1.94 -14.34
N TYR A 82 1.92 -1.23 -13.34
CA TYR A 82 3.01 -0.28 -13.55
C TYR A 82 4.40 -0.85 -13.23
N GLY A 83 4.50 -2.13 -12.89
CA GLY A 83 5.76 -2.78 -12.54
C GLY A 83 6.20 -2.50 -11.10
N ASN A 84 6.21 -1.26 -10.62
CA ASN A 84 6.41 -0.91 -9.20
C ASN A 84 5.86 0.49 -8.86
N ALA A 85 6.11 0.98 -7.64
CA ALA A 85 5.57 2.24 -7.13
C ALA A 85 6.05 3.50 -7.88
N LEU A 86 7.31 3.52 -8.33
CA LEU A 86 7.89 4.71 -8.96
C LEU A 86 7.28 5.00 -10.35
N PRO A 87 7.15 4.04 -11.29
CA PRO A 87 6.42 4.24 -12.52
C PRO A 87 4.94 4.58 -12.30
N ALA A 88 4.29 4.00 -11.28
CA ALA A 88 2.89 4.32 -10.97
C ALA A 88 2.70 5.79 -10.59
N ALA A 89 3.53 6.31 -9.68
CA ALA A 89 3.50 7.73 -9.31
C ALA A 89 3.86 8.65 -10.49
N SER A 90 4.83 8.24 -11.32
CA SER A 90 5.28 9.01 -12.48
C SER A 90 4.20 9.08 -13.57
N TYR A 91 3.52 7.96 -13.83
CA TYR A 91 2.43 7.87 -14.80
C TYR A 91 1.27 8.81 -14.42
N SER A 92 0.93 8.86 -13.13
CA SER A 92 -0.14 9.71 -12.61
C SER A 92 0.27 11.16 -12.35
N GLY A 93 1.56 11.52 -12.51
CA GLY A 93 2.06 12.88 -12.34
C GLY A 93 2.22 13.35 -10.88
N HIS A 94 2.35 12.43 -9.93
CA HIS A 94 2.42 12.76 -8.50
C HIS A 94 3.87 13.08 -8.06
N GLU A 95 4.35 14.27 -8.44
CA GLU A 95 5.75 14.70 -8.26
C GLU A 95 6.28 14.54 -6.83
N GLN A 96 5.47 14.88 -5.81
CA GLN A 96 5.86 14.77 -4.40
C GLN A 96 6.09 13.32 -3.99
N ILE A 97 5.26 12.39 -4.49
CA ILE A 97 5.41 10.96 -4.24
C ILE A 97 6.63 10.42 -4.99
N VAL A 98 6.82 10.82 -6.25
CA VAL A 98 8.02 10.47 -7.03
C VAL A 98 9.28 10.85 -6.26
N LYS A 99 9.34 12.09 -5.75
CA LYS A 99 10.47 12.55 -4.94
C LYS A 99 10.64 11.72 -3.67
N MET A 100 9.55 11.46 -2.94
CA MET A 100 9.60 10.65 -1.71
C MET A 100 10.14 9.24 -1.97
N LEU A 101 9.72 8.60 -3.06
CA LEU A 101 10.20 7.26 -3.44
C LEU A 101 11.68 7.28 -3.82
N LEU A 102 12.13 8.26 -4.60
CA LEU A 102 13.54 8.43 -4.98
C LEU A 102 14.42 8.71 -3.76
N ASP A 103 13.97 9.59 -2.85
CA ASP A 103 14.67 9.88 -1.60
C ASP A 103 14.77 8.63 -0.70
N ALA A 104 13.86 7.67 -0.85
CA ALA A 104 13.84 6.38 -0.16
C ALA A 104 14.60 5.24 -0.91
N GLY A 105 15.17 5.51 -2.08
CA GLY A 105 16.00 4.55 -2.83
C GLY A 105 15.26 3.66 -3.84
N ALA A 106 14.14 4.15 -4.39
CA ALA A 106 13.49 3.56 -5.57
C ALA A 106 14.33 3.66 -6.84
#